data_AF-A0C6D8-F1
#
_entry.id   AF-A0C6D8-F1
#
_cell.length_a   1.000
_cell.length_b   1.000
_cell.length_c   1.000
_cell.angle_alpha   90.00
_cell.angle_beta   90.00
_cell.angle_gamma   90.00
#
_symmetry.space_group_name_H-M   'P 1'
#
loop_
_entity.id
_entity.type
_entity.pdbx_description
1 polymer ?
#
loop_
_entity_poly.entity_id
_entity_poly.type
_entity_poly.pdbx_seq_one_letter_code
_entity_poly.pdbx_strand_id
1 'polypeptide(L)'
;MRCEFIQAQSQQIYQKISPLLKPTSDVYNYTKALIYLGTNKIEDDWSAAKLNFDQAINRILQGNTDKKNYLFCEKMLLKSFNKQTQIGKDLYSLLTNCLNFCKKENRIKRSKSGQTTSKVYDHNLINNQTKIGVLVKSFKEEYQKMIETRPSLKSKMAEERVNRHIEQIKEKIKRTNKTSYFISPKKEQQEKAQSLNK
;
A
#
# COMPACT_ATOMS: atom_id res chain seq x y z
N MET A 1 -12.34 1.55 17.02
CA MET A 1 -11.21 1.84 16.10
C MET A 1 -11.62 2.12 14.65
N ARG A 2 -12.13 1.17 13.83
CA ARG A 2 -12.39 1.46 12.40
C ARG A 2 -13.56 2.42 12.13
N CYS A 3 -14.63 2.37 12.93
CA CYS A 3 -15.75 3.30 12.79
C CYS A 3 -15.34 4.73 13.15
N GLU A 4 -14.61 4.90 14.27
CA GLU A 4 -14.09 6.21 14.72
C GLU A 4 -13.17 6.84 13.67
N PHE A 5 -12.34 6.03 13.00
CA PHE A 5 -11.49 6.51 11.91
C PHE A 5 -12.30 7.03 10.73
N ILE A 6 -13.32 6.28 10.27
CA ILE A 6 -14.20 6.71 9.17
C ILE A 6 -14.99 7.96 9.57
N GLN A 7 -15.47 8.03 10.81
CA GLN A 7 -16.19 9.18 11.35
C GLN A 7 -15.32 10.44 11.40
N ALA A 8 -14.08 10.33 11.90
CA ALA A 8 -13.15 11.45 11.95
C ALA A 8 -12.75 11.92 10.54
N GLN A 9 -12.51 10.98 9.63
CA GLN A 9 -12.21 11.28 8.23
C GLN A 9 -13.39 11.98 7.54
N SER A 10 -14.63 11.54 7.79
CA SER A 10 -15.82 12.15 7.19
C SER A 10 -16.04 13.57 7.70
N GLN A 11 -15.85 13.83 8.98
CA GLN A 11 -15.98 15.18 9.56
C GLN A 11 -14.98 16.17 8.95
N GLN A 12 -13.72 15.76 8.79
CA GLN A 12 -12.69 16.60 8.15
C GLN A 12 -13.04 16.90 6.69
N ILE A 13 -13.59 15.92 5.96
CA ILE A 13 -14.03 16.10 4.58
C ILE A 13 -15.25 17.01 4.51
N TYR A 14 -16.22 16.84 5.43
CA TYR A 14 -17.42 17.66 5.50
C TYR A 14 -17.10 19.15 5.64
N GLN A 15 -16.15 19.50 6.50
CA GLN A 15 -15.65 20.88 6.66
C GLN A 15 -15.07 21.46 5.36
N LYS A 16 -14.46 20.63 4.51
CA LYS A 16 -13.90 21.04 3.21
C LYS A 16 -14.96 21.19 2.13
N ILE A 17 -16.00 20.35 2.12
CA ILE A 17 -17.04 20.37 1.08
C ILE A 17 -18.19 21.33 1.40
N SER A 18 -18.46 21.60 2.68
CA SER A 18 -19.51 22.51 3.14
C SER A 18 -19.49 23.88 2.44
N PRO A 19 -18.34 24.61 2.40
CA PRO A 19 -18.26 25.93 1.78
C PRO A 19 -18.29 25.89 0.24
N LEU A 20 -18.19 24.73 -0.39
CA LEU A 20 -18.17 24.65 -1.86
C LEU A 20 -19.57 24.95 -2.42
N LEU A 21 -19.65 26.00 -3.22
CA LEU A 21 -20.84 26.35 -4.00
C LEU A 21 -20.96 25.48 -5.26
N LYS A 22 -19.83 25.22 -5.93
CA LYS A 22 -19.75 24.35 -7.11
C LYS A 22 -18.63 23.32 -6.92
N PRO A 23 -18.93 22.03 -6.83
CA PRO A 23 -17.92 20.99 -6.73
C PRO A 23 -17.29 20.74 -8.11
N THR A 24 -16.05 20.24 -8.10
CA THR A 24 -15.49 19.60 -9.29
C THR A 24 -16.19 18.27 -9.55
N SER A 25 -16.12 17.78 -10.78
CA SER A 25 -16.81 16.54 -11.18
C SER A 25 -16.41 15.33 -10.33
N ASP A 26 -15.13 15.19 -9.97
CA ASP A 26 -14.62 14.13 -9.08
C ASP A 26 -15.24 14.23 -7.68
N VAL A 27 -15.21 15.41 -7.06
CA VAL A 27 -15.77 15.66 -5.72
C VAL A 27 -17.26 15.35 -5.69
N TYR A 28 -18.01 15.87 -6.65
CA TYR A 28 -19.44 15.64 -6.76
C TYR A 28 -19.77 14.15 -6.90
N ASN A 29 -19.08 13.46 -7.82
CA ASN A 29 -19.31 12.05 -8.07
C ASN A 29 -19.00 11.19 -6.84
N TYR A 30 -17.90 11.42 -6.12
CA TYR A 30 -17.57 10.64 -4.93
C TYR A 30 -18.53 10.92 -3.76
N THR A 31 -18.94 12.17 -3.55
CA THR A 31 -19.96 12.51 -2.56
C THR A 31 -21.26 11.79 -2.87
N LYS A 32 -21.73 11.87 -4.13
CA LYS A 32 -22.93 11.18 -4.59
C LYS A 32 -22.86 9.67 -4.39
N ALA A 33 -21.69 9.05 -4.64
CA ALA A 33 -21.49 7.63 -4.40
C ALA A 33 -21.57 7.25 -2.91
N LEU A 34 -21.04 8.09 -2.01
CA LEU A 34 -21.18 7.91 -0.57
C LEU A 34 -22.65 8.03 -0.11
N ILE A 35 -23.39 9.02 -0.64
CA ILE A 35 -24.82 9.17 -0.38
C ILE A 35 -25.58 7.92 -0.83
N TYR A 36 -25.34 7.46 -2.05
CA TYR A 36 -26.01 6.29 -2.58
C TYR A 36 -25.70 5.03 -1.77
N LEU A 37 -24.45 4.87 -1.33
CA LEU A 37 -24.04 3.74 -0.48
C LEU A 37 -24.82 3.69 0.83
N GLY A 38 -24.99 4.83 1.50
CA GLY A 38 -25.65 4.91 2.81
C GLY A 38 -27.18 5.06 2.77
N THR A 39 -27.75 5.57 1.69
CA THR A 39 -29.17 5.95 1.64
C THR A 39 -30.00 5.20 0.60
N ASN A 40 -29.36 4.49 -0.32
CA ASN A 40 -30.01 3.86 -1.49
C ASN A 40 -30.72 4.85 -2.42
N LYS A 41 -30.41 6.14 -2.31
CA LYS A 41 -30.94 7.20 -3.16
C LYS A 41 -29.81 7.87 -3.90
N ILE A 42 -30.03 8.10 -5.19
CA ILE A 42 -29.12 8.86 -6.04
C ILE A 42 -29.49 10.33 -5.81
N GLU A 43 -28.56 11.10 -5.27
CA GLU A 43 -28.75 12.53 -5.03
C GLU A 43 -28.08 13.31 -6.15
N ASP A 44 -28.90 13.96 -6.98
CA ASP A 44 -28.44 14.76 -8.13
C ASP A 44 -28.23 16.24 -7.78
N ASP A 45 -28.79 16.72 -6.67
CA ASP A 45 -28.52 18.07 -6.20
C ASP A 45 -27.29 18.11 -5.28
N TRP A 46 -26.34 19.00 -5.57
CA TRP A 46 -25.17 19.21 -4.72
C TRP A 46 -25.55 19.70 -3.32
N SER A 47 -26.55 20.57 -3.21
CA SER A 47 -26.94 21.14 -1.92
C SER A 47 -27.53 20.07 -1.01
N ALA A 48 -28.45 19.26 -1.55
CA ALA A 48 -28.97 18.08 -0.86
C ALA A 48 -27.88 17.04 -0.55
N ALA A 49 -26.93 16.79 -1.46
CA ALA A 49 -25.85 15.83 -1.24
C ALA A 49 -24.93 16.24 -0.08
N LYS A 50 -24.68 17.53 0.12
CA LYS A 50 -23.94 18.03 1.30
C LYS A 50 -24.70 17.76 2.59
N LEU A 51 -25.97 18.13 2.65
CA LEU A 51 -26.80 17.96 3.85
C LEU A 51 -26.93 16.49 4.27
N ASN A 52 -27.03 15.59 3.29
CA ASN A 52 -27.20 14.17 3.52
C ASN A 52 -25.88 13.43 3.78
N PHE A 53 -24.72 14.10 3.70
CA PHE A 53 -23.41 13.46 3.80
C PHE A 53 -23.21 12.72 5.12
N ASP A 54 -23.35 13.42 6.24
CA ASP A 54 -23.16 12.81 7.56
C ASP A 54 -24.19 11.73 7.85
N GLN A 55 -25.43 11.91 7.42
CA GLN A 55 -26.48 10.90 7.54
C GLN A 55 -26.11 9.62 6.79
N ALA A 56 -25.57 9.75 5.56
CA ALA A 56 -25.14 8.60 4.76
C ALA A 56 -23.98 7.86 5.44
N ILE A 57 -22.99 8.56 5.98
CA ILE A 57 -21.87 7.95 6.70
C ILE A 57 -22.36 7.19 7.94
N ASN A 58 -23.25 7.79 8.73
CA ASN A 58 -23.83 7.13 9.90
C ASN A 58 -24.58 5.84 9.52
N ARG A 59 -25.37 5.85 8.43
CA ARG A 59 -26.05 4.64 7.94
C ARG A 59 -25.10 3.56 7.44
N ILE A 60 -24.01 3.96 6.77
CA ILE A 60 -22.94 3.04 6.37
C ILE A 60 -22.36 2.35 7.60
N LEU A 61 -22.04 3.12 8.64
CA LEU A 61 -21.44 2.61 9.88
C LEU A 61 -22.40 1.74 10.71
N GLN A 62 -23.71 1.95 10.60
CA GLN A 62 -24.73 1.04 11.14
C GLN A 62 -24.81 -0.30 10.37
N GLY A 63 -24.06 -0.44 9.27
CA GLY A 63 -23.97 -1.66 8.48
C GLY A 63 -25.24 -1.97 7.69
N ASN A 64 -26.13 -0.99 7.49
CA ASN A 64 -27.37 -1.15 6.73
C ASN A 64 -27.14 -0.71 5.27
N THR A 65 -26.32 -1.47 4.55
CA THR A 65 -25.95 -1.15 3.16
C THR A 65 -26.38 -2.27 2.22
N ASP A 66 -27.04 -1.90 1.13
CA ASP A 66 -27.57 -2.84 0.17
C ASP A 66 -26.48 -3.37 -0.76
N LYS A 67 -26.56 -4.64 -1.17
CA LYS A 67 -25.54 -5.30 -2.00
C LYS A 67 -25.43 -4.63 -3.38
N LYS A 68 -26.55 -4.15 -3.92
CA LYS A 68 -26.59 -3.43 -5.20
C LYS A 68 -25.77 -2.13 -5.12
N ASN A 69 -25.89 -1.40 -4.01
CA ASN A 69 -25.21 -0.13 -3.81
C ASN A 69 -23.71 -0.33 -3.65
N TYR A 70 -23.34 -1.36 -2.90
CA TYR A 70 -21.95 -1.78 -2.75
C TYR A 70 -21.30 -2.05 -4.12
N LEU A 71 -21.95 -2.83 -4.99
CA LEU A 71 -21.43 -3.14 -6.33
C LEU A 71 -21.35 -1.92 -7.24
N PHE A 72 -22.34 -1.03 -7.16
CA PHE A 72 -22.31 0.23 -7.91
C PHE A 72 -21.11 1.09 -7.51
N CYS A 73 -20.88 1.27 -6.20
CA CYS A 73 -19.77 2.05 -5.68
C CYS A 73 -18.41 1.42 -6.01
N GLU A 74 -18.28 0.09 -5.97
CA GLU A 74 -17.05 -0.59 -6.43
C GLU A 74 -16.77 -0.33 -7.92
N LYS A 75 -17.77 -0.44 -8.79
CA LYS A 75 -17.62 -0.12 -10.23
C LYS A 75 -17.26 1.35 -10.45
N MET A 76 -17.81 2.22 -9.63
CA MET A 76 -17.55 3.65 -9.71
C MET A 76 -16.08 3.97 -9.38
N LEU A 77 -15.46 3.29 -8.42
CA LEU A 77 -14.02 3.43 -8.14
C LEU A 77 -13.10 2.99 -9.30
N LEU A 78 -13.58 2.17 -10.24
CA LEU A 78 -12.83 1.76 -11.43
C LEU A 78 -12.84 2.83 -12.53
N LYS A 79 -13.74 3.80 -12.47
CA LYS A 79 -13.79 4.89 -13.45
C LYS A 79 -12.60 5.83 -13.25
N SER A 80 -12.04 6.30 -14.36
CA SER A 80 -10.93 7.25 -14.38
C SER A 80 -11.42 8.65 -13.99
N PHE A 81 -11.64 8.88 -12.69
CA PHE A 81 -11.84 10.23 -12.17
C PHE A 81 -10.49 10.91 -11.97
N ASN A 82 -10.43 12.19 -12.34
CA ASN A 82 -9.24 13.00 -12.18
C ASN A 82 -9.00 13.25 -10.68
N LYS A 83 -8.19 12.40 -10.03
CA LYS A 83 -7.79 12.51 -8.60
C LYS A 83 -6.86 13.69 -8.33
N GLN A 84 -7.01 14.78 -9.08
CA GLN A 84 -6.08 15.91 -9.04
C GLN A 84 -6.30 16.77 -7.78
N THR A 85 -7.56 16.94 -7.37
CA THR A 85 -7.90 17.73 -6.18
C THR A 85 -7.61 16.95 -4.90
N GLN A 86 -7.12 17.62 -3.85
CA GLN A 86 -6.89 16.98 -2.55
C GLN A 86 -8.21 16.47 -1.96
N ILE A 87 -9.30 17.23 -2.11
CA ILE A 87 -10.64 16.84 -1.66
C ILE A 87 -11.11 15.57 -2.37
N GLY A 88 -10.90 15.46 -3.68
CA GLY A 88 -11.21 14.26 -4.46
C GLY A 88 -10.41 13.03 -4.00
N LYS A 89 -9.14 13.19 -3.66
CA LYS A 89 -8.31 12.12 -3.06
C LYS A 89 -8.83 11.69 -1.69
N ASP A 90 -9.20 12.66 -0.85
CA ASP A 90 -9.73 12.40 0.49
C ASP A 90 -11.08 11.66 0.41
N LEU A 91 -11.98 12.08 -0.48
CA LEU A 91 -13.26 11.43 -0.74
C LEU A 91 -13.11 10.01 -1.32
N TYR A 92 -12.16 9.81 -2.25
CA TYR A 92 -11.82 8.49 -2.76
C TYR A 92 -11.37 7.55 -1.63
N SER A 93 -10.50 8.05 -0.74
CA SER A 93 -10.02 7.31 0.43
C SER A 93 -11.18 6.95 1.36
N LEU A 94 -12.06 7.91 1.67
CA LEU A 94 -13.24 7.69 2.50
C LEU A 94 -14.17 6.63 1.90
N LEU A 95 -14.52 6.74 0.62
CA LEU A 95 -15.38 5.77 -0.07
C LEU A 95 -14.75 4.36 -0.05
N THR A 96 -13.44 4.26 -0.27
CA THR A 96 -12.71 2.99 -0.18
C THR A 96 -12.78 2.40 1.23
N ASN A 97 -12.63 3.23 2.26
CA ASN A 97 -12.71 2.81 3.66
C ASN A 97 -14.13 2.35 4.04
N CYS A 98 -15.15 3.08 3.61
CA CYS A 98 -16.56 2.71 3.76
C CYS A 98 -16.87 1.36 3.10
N LEU A 99 -16.43 1.12 1.87
CA LEU A 99 -16.63 -0.17 1.19
C LEU A 99 -15.90 -1.30 1.92
N ASN A 100 -14.65 -1.09 2.32
CA ASN A 100 -13.91 -2.07 3.10
C ASN A 100 -14.57 -2.40 4.45
N PHE A 101 -15.22 -1.42 5.07
CA PHE A 101 -16.02 -1.61 6.27
C PHE A 101 -17.25 -2.47 5.97
N CYS A 102 -18.07 -2.10 4.98
CA CYS A 102 -19.24 -2.85 4.55
C CYS A 102 -18.91 -4.31 4.19
N LYS A 103 -17.78 -4.53 3.51
CA LYS A 103 -17.31 -5.89 3.13
C LYS A 103 -17.01 -6.76 4.35
N LYS A 104 -16.48 -6.17 5.42
CA LYS A 104 -16.17 -6.87 6.68
C LYS A 104 -17.44 -7.13 7.49
N GLU A 105 -18.30 -6.12 7.64
CA GLU A 105 -19.60 -6.26 8.29
C GLU A 105 -20.48 -7.33 7.61
N ASN A 106 -20.56 -7.33 6.28
CA ASN A 106 -21.34 -8.32 5.55
C ASN A 106 -20.77 -9.75 5.65
N ARG A 107 -19.45 -9.91 5.82
CA ARG A 107 -18.85 -11.21 6.14
C ARG A 107 -19.28 -11.69 7.54
N ILE A 108 -19.26 -10.80 8.52
CA ILE A 108 -19.69 -11.08 9.90
C ILE A 108 -21.19 -11.44 9.94
N LYS A 109 -22.04 -10.73 9.20
CA LYS A 109 -23.50 -11.01 9.14
C LYS A 109 -23.82 -12.35 8.49
N ARG A 110 -23.12 -12.74 7.40
CA ARG A 110 -23.29 -14.08 6.78
C ARG A 110 -22.83 -15.22 7.69
N SER A 111 -21.82 -15.00 8.52
CA SER A 111 -21.42 -15.98 9.53
C SER A 111 -22.44 -16.10 10.67
N LYS A 112 -23.19 -15.04 10.97
CA LYS A 112 -24.20 -15.00 12.04
C LYS A 112 -25.60 -15.46 11.63
N SER A 113 -25.94 -15.53 10.34
CA SER A 113 -27.26 -16.01 9.91
C SER A 113 -27.48 -17.52 10.10
N GLY A 114 -26.50 -18.24 10.66
CA GLY A 114 -26.64 -19.62 11.15
C GLY A 114 -26.61 -19.75 12.67
N GLN A 115 -26.43 -18.67 13.43
CA GLN A 115 -26.36 -18.72 14.90
C GLN A 115 -27.13 -17.54 15.49
N THR A 116 -28.33 -17.85 15.97
CA THR A 116 -29.05 -17.04 16.94
C THR A 116 -28.18 -16.83 18.20
N THR A 117 -28.15 -15.57 18.63
CA THR A 117 -27.75 -15.07 19.95
C THR A 117 -26.28 -15.12 20.40
N SER A 118 -25.88 -13.95 20.88
CA SER A 118 -24.84 -13.65 21.88
C SER A 118 -23.35 -13.67 21.50
N LYS A 119 -22.78 -12.53 21.85
CA LYS A 119 -21.40 -12.12 22.10
C LYS A 119 -20.28 -13.18 22.10
N VAL A 120 -19.16 -12.69 21.58
CA VAL A 120 -17.75 -12.82 22.02
C VAL A 120 -16.87 -13.30 20.87
N TYR A 121 -15.81 -12.51 20.68
CA TYR A 121 -14.73 -12.74 19.75
C TYR A 121 -14.13 -14.12 19.96
N ASP A 122 -13.99 -14.90 18.89
CA ASP A 122 -12.83 -15.78 18.80
C ASP A 122 -12.25 -15.78 17.39
N HIS A 123 -10.98 -15.39 17.36
CA HIS A 123 -10.11 -15.40 16.21
C HIS A 123 -9.56 -16.82 16.05
N ASN A 124 -9.35 -17.23 14.80
CA ASN A 124 -8.69 -18.47 14.38
C ASN A 124 -9.61 -19.68 14.28
N LEU A 125 -10.21 -19.84 13.11
CA LEU A 125 -10.07 -21.03 12.26
C LEU A 125 -10.83 -20.72 10.95
N ILE A 126 -10.73 -21.59 9.95
CA ILE A 126 -11.51 -21.58 8.68
C ILE A 126 -10.85 -20.68 7.60
N ASN A 127 -10.29 -21.16 6.48
CA ASN A 127 -10.39 -22.45 5.80
C ASN A 127 -9.29 -22.57 4.72
N ASN A 128 -8.62 -23.72 4.62
CA ASN A 128 -7.75 -24.10 3.50
C ASN A 128 -8.43 -25.03 2.46
N GLN A 129 -9.77 -25.15 2.47
CA GLN A 129 -10.49 -26.16 1.67
C GLN A 129 -11.58 -25.58 0.74
N THR A 130 -11.32 -24.45 0.08
CA THR A 130 -12.14 -24.02 -1.06
C THR A 130 -11.25 -23.84 -2.29
N LYS A 131 -11.77 -24.11 -3.49
CA LYS A 131 -11.04 -23.86 -4.76
C LYS A 131 -10.47 -22.43 -4.84
N ILE A 132 -11.13 -21.46 -4.18
CA ILE A 132 -10.66 -20.08 -4.01
C ILE A 132 -9.51 -19.97 -2.99
N GLY A 133 -9.55 -20.73 -1.88
CA GLY A 133 -8.45 -20.81 -0.92
C GLY A 133 -7.16 -21.37 -1.52
N VAL A 134 -7.26 -22.34 -2.42
CA VAL A 134 -6.11 -22.88 -3.19
C VAL A 134 -5.53 -21.81 -4.13
N LEU A 135 -6.40 -21.07 -4.84
CA LEU A 135 -6.01 -19.95 -5.72
C LEU A 135 -5.37 -18.77 -4.95
N VAL A 136 -5.89 -18.44 -3.77
CA VAL A 136 -5.32 -17.38 -2.93
C VAL A 136 -3.98 -17.82 -2.33
N LYS A 137 -3.81 -19.10 -2.01
CA LYS A 137 -2.54 -19.67 -1.53
C LYS A 137 -1.48 -19.64 -2.64
N SER A 138 -1.82 -20.09 -3.84
CA SER A 138 -0.89 -20.06 -4.98
C SER A 138 -0.49 -18.64 -5.35
N PHE A 139 -1.45 -17.69 -5.39
CA PHE A 139 -1.15 -16.30 -5.69
C PHE A 139 -0.29 -15.63 -4.60
N LYS A 140 -0.51 -16.00 -3.33
CA LYS A 140 0.30 -15.49 -2.21
C LYS A 140 1.72 -16.05 -2.25
N GLU A 141 1.89 -17.33 -2.55
CA GLU A 141 3.21 -17.97 -2.70
C GLU A 141 3.97 -17.42 -3.92
N GLU A 142 3.29 -17.18 -5.03
CA GLU A 142 3.89 -16.60 -6.25
C GLU A 142 4.26 -15.12 -6.05
N TYR A 143 3.42 -14.36 -5.35
CA TYR A 143 3.73 -12.99 -4.96
C TYR A 143 4.87 -12.91 -3.95
N GLN A 144 4.94 -13.86 -3.01
CA GLN A 144 6.04 -13.97 -2.05
C GLN A 144 7.36 -14.30 -2.76
N LYS A 145 7.35 -15.26 -3.70
CA LYS A 145 8.52 -15.54 -4.55
C LYS A 145 8.95 -14.34 -5.38
N MET A 146 8.02 -13.58 -5.95
CA MET A 146 8.35 -12.32 -6.65
C MET A 146 8.97 -11.26 -5.74
N ILE A 147 8.57 -11.18 -4.47
CA ILE A 147 9.18 -10.28 -3.49
C ILE A 147 10.58 -10.76 -3.11
N GLU A 148 10.75 -12.06 -2.87
CA GLU A 148 12.03 -12.67 -2.47
C GLU A 148 13.07 -12.66 -3.59
N THR A 149 12.63 -12.85 -4.83
CA THR A 149 13.50 -12.79 -6.03
C THR A 149 13.69 -11.38 -6.58
N ARG A 150 13.00 -10.38 -6.03
CA ARG A 150 13.22 -8.99 -6.40
C ARG A 150 14.56 -8.53 -5.81
N PRO A 151 15.56 -8.15 -6.62
CA PRO A 151 16.73 -7.49 -6.07
C PRO A 151 16.26 -6.19 -5.41
N SER A 152 16.36 -6.11 -4.08
CA SER A 152 15.96 -4.92 -3.35
C SER A 152 16.76 -3.72 -3.89
N LEU A 153 16.13 -2.55 -4.02
CA LEU A 153 16.83 -1.32 -4.40
C LEU A 153 18.03 -1.02 -3.47
N LYS A 154 17.94 -1.47 -2.21
CA LYS A 154 19.06 -1.44 -1.26
C LYS A 154 20.20 -2.40 -1.64
N SER A 155 19.88 -3.58 -2.16
CA SER A 155 20.88 -4.55 -2.67
C SER A 155 21.61 -4.03 -3.90
N LYS A 156 20.93 -3.44 -4.89
CA LYS A 156 21.62 -2.85 -6.06
C LYS A 156 22.54 -1.68 -5.68
N MET A 157 22.12 -0.83 -4.75
CA MET A 157 22.97 0.26 -4.25
C MET A 157 24.14 -0.25 -3.39
N ALA A 158 23.94 -1.30 -2.59
CA ALA A 158 25.00 -1.94 -1.82
C ALA A 158 26.02 -2.64 -2.74
N GLU A 159 25.54 -3.34 -3.77
CA GLU A 159 26.36 -4.05 -4.76
C GLU A 159 27.15 -3.08 -5.64
N GLU A 160 26.56 -1.96 -6.07
CA GLU A 160 27.31 -0.86 -6.72
C GLU A 160 28.36 -0.22 -5.80
N ARG A 161 28.06 -0.08 -4.50
CA ARG A 161 28.99 0.52 -3.53
C ARG A 161 30.15 -0.43 -3.25
N VAL A 162 29.87 -1.72 -3.10
CA VAL A 162 30.86 -2.79 -2.93
C VAL A 162 31.72 -2.91 -4.19
N ASN A 163 31.12 -2.93 -5.38
CA ASN A 163 31.87 -2.99 -6.64
C ASN A 163 32.76 -1.75 -6.85
N ARG A 164 32.28 -0.55 -6.51
CA ARG A 164 33.12 0.66 -6.50
C ARG A 164 34.28 0.55 -5.52
N HIS A 165 34.06 -0.01 -4.33
CA HIS A 165 35.11 -0.19 -3.34
C HIS A 165 36.14 -1.24 -3.77
N ILE A 166 35.70 -2.33 -4.41
CA ILE A 166 36.57 -3.35 -5.00
C ILE A 166 37.45 -2.74 -6.10
N GLU A 167 36.90 -1.93 -7.00
CA GLU A 167 37.69 -1.26 -8.04
C GLU A 167 38.70 -0.26 -7.45
N GLN A 168 38.34 0.49 -6.41
CA GLN A 168 39.28 1.35 -5.68
C GLN A 168 40.42 0.55 -5.03
N ILE A 169 40.13 -0.63 -4.48
CA ILE A 169 41.15 -1.52 -3.92
C ILE A 169 42.06 -2.07 -5.03
N LYS A 170 41.51 -2.51 -6.17
CA LYS A 170 42.31 -2.96 -7.33
C LYS A 170 43.23 -1.86 -7.85
N GLU A 171 42.74 -0.62 -7.96
CA GLU A 171 43.57 0.53 -8.32
C GLU A 171 44.69 0.77 -7.31
N LYS A 172 44.39 0.71 -6.01
CA LYS A 172 45.41 0.83 -4.96
C LYS A 172 46.46 -0.26 -5.11
N ILE A 173 46.07 -1.53 -5.23
CA ILE A 173 47.01 -2.66 -5.44
C ILE A 173 47.87 -2.44 -6.69
N LYS A 174 47.29 -2.00 -7.81
CA LYS A 174 48.07 -1.66 -9.02
C LYS A 174 49.10 -0.57 -8.76
N ARG A 175 48.77 0.45 -7.97
CA ARG A 175 49.71 1.51 -7.59
C ARG A 175 50.79 0.99 -6.64
N THR A 176 50.43 0.21 -5.62
CA THR A 176 51.41 -0.41 -4.71
C THR A 176 52.33 -1.39 -5.41
N ASN A 177 51.84 -2.13 -6.42
CA ASN A 177 52.67 -3.02 -7.24
C ASN A 177 53.55 -2.26 -8.23
N LYS A 178 53.22 -1.01 -8.59
CA LYS A 178 54.13 -0.11 -9.34
C LYS A 178 55.21 0.52 -8.45
N THR A 179 54.97 0.64 -7.13
CA THR A 179 55.94 1.16 -6.15
C THR A 179 56.60 0.07 -5.29
N SER A 180 56.27 -1.20 -5.51
CA SER A 180 57.03 -2.33 -5.00
C SER A 180 58.33 -2.42 -5.80
N TYR A 181 59.37 -1.79 -5.27
CA TYR A 181 60.75 -2.16 -5.57
C TYR A 181 60.90 -3.62 -5.15
N PHE A 182 60.61 -4.53 -6.09
CA PHE A 182 61.08 -5.89 -6.04
C PHE A 182 62.60 -5.82 -6.17
N ILE A 183 63.29 -5.65 -5.04
CA ILE A 183 64.69 -6.02 -4.93
C ILE A 183 64.68 -7.53 -5.10
N SER A 184 64.99 -7.96 -6.33
CA SER A 184 65.13 -9.37 -6.64
C SER A 184 66.20 -9.95 -5.69
N PRO A 185 65.97 -11.10 -5.03
CA PRO A 185 66.95 -11.72 -4.13
C PRO A 185 68.31 -12.00 -4.79
N LYS A 186 68.37 -11.95 -6.12
CA LYS A 186 69.61 -12.03 -6.90
C LYS A 186 70.52 -10.80 -6.75
N LYS A 187 70.00 -9.62 -6.38
CA LYS A 187 70.84 -8.41 -6.13
C LYS A 187 71.47 -8.42 -4.74
N GLU A 188 70.77 -8.87 -3.71
CA GLU A 188 71.34 -8.96 -2.35
C GLU A 188 72.50 -9.98 -2.25
N GLN A 189 72.48 -11.05 -3.05
CA GLN A 189 73.60 -12.01 -3.11
C GLN A 189 74.79 -11.50 -3.93
N GLN A 190 74.57 -10.64 -4.93
CA GLN A 190 75.65 -10.01 -5.71
C GLN A 190 76.37 -8.89 -4.93
N GLU A 191 75.65 -8.11 -4.12
CA GLU A 191 76.26 -7.06 -3.30
C GLU A 191 77.05 -7.64 -2.11
N LYS A 192 76.60 -8.76 -1.50
CA LYS A 192 77.38 -9.48 -0.46
C LYS A 192 78.62 -10.19 -1.01
N ALA A 193 78.61 -10.64 -2.27
CA ALA A 193 79.80 -11.25 -2.89
C ALA A 193 80.86 -10.21 -3.30
N GLN A 194 80.46 -8.96 -3.55
CA GLN A 194 81.38 -7.85 -3.88
C GLN A 194 81.98 -7.16 -2.64
N SER A 195 81.34 -7.25 -1.47
CA SER A 195 81.87 -6.71 -0.21
C SER A 195 82.85 -7.64 0.53
N LEU A 196 83.08 -8.86 0.02
CA LEU A 196 84.01 -9.85 0.57
C LEU A 196 85.31 -10.00 -0.26
N ASN A 197 85.47 -9.21 -1.33
CA ASN A 197 86.66 -9.16 -2.19
C ASN A 197 87.25 -7.74 -2.30
N LYS A 198 87.17 -6.95 -1.23
CA LYS A 198 87.94 -5.72 -1.05
C LYS A 198 88.66 -5.74 0.29
#